data_AF-A0A6L4ZPV7-F1
#
_entry.id   AF-A0A6L4ZPV7-F1
#
_cell.length_a   1.000
_cell.length_b   1.000
_cell.length_c   1.000
_cell.angle_alpha   90.00
_cell.angle_beta   90.00
_cell.angle_gamma   90.00
#
_symmetry.space_group_name_H-M   'P 1'
#
loop_
_entity.id
_entity.type
_entity.pdbx_description
1 polymer ?
#
loop_
_entity_poly.entity_id
_entity_poly.type
_entity_poly.pdbx_seq_one_letter_code
_entity_poly.pdbx_strand_id
1 'polypeptide(L)'
;MKGISTDRICSDLASCLKQNGIDFVARYYSRTTKNPSKRLTLEEATALNQAGIALIAVYEDGPTSNSYFSNDRGKSDGKSAYAYAQDINQPSQSAIYFAVDYDATSQDIQGPIKEYFQGVFDGLKDSSTSKPIYKVGVYGSGACCDYLRKNLDFVEFSWLAESTGWLNSKTYDKWNIKQSIATTTLCGLDKTAWDSNEAQGNYGQFTIIKANNTSSTTPTTPTTSTAYTTIQTGLATINSSTIDKTTDFLKASTGTVKRLALTQTGVVTTVAASIGAFIKAEPTISGIIIITAILGLTWLISLYIYIEYLLDCKRIEAASDPTKHSVT
;
A
#
# COMPACT_ATOMS: atom_id res chain seq x y z
N MET A 1 -19.37 3.44 -16.40
CA MET A 1 -19.14 2.66 -15.17
C MET A 1 -19.31 3.57 -13.98
N LYS A 2 -19.97 3.10 -12.92
CA LYS A 2 -20.25 3.89 -11.71
C LYS A 2 -19.16 3.61 -10.68
N GLY A 3 -18.61 4.65 -10.07
CA GLY A 3 -17.61 4.50 -9.02
C GLY A 3 -17.78 5.53 -7.91
N ILE A 4 -16.95 5.39 -6.89
CA ILE A 4 -16.86 6.35 -5.79
C ILE A 4 -15.41 6.73 -5.52
N SER A 5 -15.20 7.90 -4.94
CA SER A 5 -13.96 8.27 -4.26
C SER A 5 -14.29 8.55 -2.79
N THR A 6 -13.42 8.14 -1.87
CA THR A 6 -13.62 8.35 -0.44
C THR A 6 -12.30 8.25 0.28
N ASP A 7 -12.14 8.98 1.38
CA ASP A 7 -11.02 8.88 2.31
C ASP A 7 -11.30 7.89 3.48
N ARG A 8 -12.36 7.09 3.37
CA ARG A 8 -12.74 6.03 4.31
C ARG A 8 -12.30 4.65 3.80
N ILE A 9 -12.03 3.74 4.73
CA ILE A 9 -11.72 2.34 4.42
C ILE A 9 -13.00 1.65 3.93
N CYS A 10 -12.91 0.93 2.81
CA CYS A 10 -14.04 0.29 2.15
C CYS A 10 -14.06 -1.24 2.25
N SER A 11 -13.13 -1.88 2.97
CA SER A 11 -13.02 -3.35 3.04
C SER A 11 -14.36 -4.02 3.42
N ASP A 12 -14.96 -3.59 4.52
CA ASP A 12 -16.24 -4.15 5.00
C ASP A 12 -17.45 -3.68 4.18
N LEU A 13 -17.26 -2.66 3.34
CA LEU A 13 -18.31 -2.10 2.50
C LEU A 13 -18.37 -2.77 1.12
N ALA A 14 -17.34 -3.53 0.74
CA ALA A 14 -17.15 -4.05 -0.62
C ALA A 14 -18.39 -4.78 -1.18
N SER A 15 -18.98 -5.69 -0.39
CA SER A 15 -20.18 -6.42 -0.82
C SER A 15 -21.38 -5.50 -1.02
N CYS A 16 -21.61 -4.56 -0.10
CA CYS A 16 -22.70 -3.60 -0.22
C CYS A 16 -22.50 -2.65 -1.41
N LEU A 17 -21.28 -2.15 -1.61
CA LEU A 17 -20.93 -1.28 -2.73
C LEU A 17 -21.22 -1.99 -4.06
N LYS A 18 -20.81 -3.26 -4.19
CA LYS A 18 -21.07 -4.02 -5.41
C LYS A 18 -22.57 -4.23 -5.66
N GLN A 19 -23.34 -4.57 -4.62
CA GLN A 19 -24.80 -4.72 -4.72
C GLN A 19 -25.51 -3.42 -5.14
N ASN A 20 -24.93 -2.26 -4.81
CA ASN A 20 -25.42 -0.93 -5.22
C ASN A 20 -24.87 -0.47 -6.59
N GLY A 21 -24.27 -1.38 -7.36
CA GLY A 21 -23.80 -1.14 -8.71
C GLY A 21 -22.52 -0.32 -8.79
N ILE A 22 -21.68 -0.31 -7.73
CA ILE A 22 -20.35 0.29 -7.80
C ILE A 22 -19.41 -0.66 -8.55
N ASP A 23 -18.85 -0.16 -9.65
CA ASP A 23 -17.90 -0.86 -10.52
C ASP A 23 -16.45 -0.62 -10.11
N PHE A 24 -16.15 0.56 -9.56
CA PHE A 24 -14.79 0.91 -9.11
C PHE A 24 -14.77 1.83 -7.89
N VAL A 25 -13.67 1.81 -7.15
CA VAL A 25 -13.39 2.73 -6.04
C VAL A 25 -12.05 3.40 -6.30
N ALA A 26 -12.04 4.73 -6.28
CA ALA A 26 -10.82 5.53 -6.31
C ALA A 26 -10.29 5.74 -4.89
N ARG A 27 -9.03 5.40 -4.65
CA ARG A 27 -8.37 5.43 -3.33
C ARG A 27 -7.00 6.10 -3.40
N TYR A 28 -6.54 6.58 -2.25
CA TYR A 28 -5.41 7.51 -2.22
C TYR A 28 -4.07 6.83 -1.99
N TYR A 29 -3.08 7.29 -2.74
CA TYR A 29 -1.67 7.23 -2.37
C TYR A 29 -1.30 8.55 -1.73
N SER A 30 -0.74 8.48 -0.54
CA SER A 30 -0.33 9.67 0.20
C SER A 30 0.77 9.28 1.18
N ARG A 31 1.80 10.13 1.30
CA ARG A 31 2.83 9.97 2.32
C ARG A 31 2.62 10.91 3.49
N THR A 32 1.97 12.05 3.27
CA THR A 32 1.89 13.12 4.27
C THR A 32 0.59 13.12 5.06
N THR A 33 -0.46 12.41 4.59
CA THR A 33 -1.74 12.34 5.29
C THR A 33 -1.58 11.91 6.75
N LYS A 34 -2.28 12.62 7.64
CA LYS A 34 -2.44 12.25 9.05
C LYS A 34 -3.66 11.36 9.29
N ASN A 35 -4.55 11.25 8.32
CA ASN A 35 -5.67 10.31 8.34
C ASN A 35 -5.21 8.98 7.71
N PRO A 36 -4.95 7.92 8.49
CA PRO A 36 -4.53 6.63 7.94
C PRO A 36 -5.61 5.98 7.08
N SER A 37 -6.90 6.20 7.36
CA SER A 37 -8.01 5.64 6.58
C SER A 37 -8.08 6.19 5.15
N LYS A 38 -7.44 7.33 4.87
CA LYS A 38 -7.34 7.89 3.52
C LYS A 38 -6.54 6.96 2.59
N ARG A 39 -5.52 6.29 3.13
CA ARG A 39 -4.57 5.49 2.36
C ARG A 39 -5.16 4.14 1.95
N LEU A 40 -5.01 3.78 0.68
CA LEU A 40 -5.29 2.42 0.22
C LEU A 40 -4.33 1.44 0.89
N THR A 41 -4.88 0.33 1.41
CA THR A 41 -4.09 -0.80 1.91
C THR A 41 -4.22 -2.00 0.99
N LEU A 42 -3.27 -2.94 1.07
CA LEU A 42 -3.31 -4.19 0.29
C LEU A 42 -4.54 -5.05 0.67
N GLU A 43 -4.89 -5.06 1.95
CA GLU A 43 -6.07 -5.75 2.46
C GLU A 43 -7.36 -5.16 1.88
N GLU A 44 -7.50 -3.83 1.90
CA GLU A 44 -8.65 -3.13 1.32
C GLU A 44 -8.74 -3.37 -0.20
N ALA A 45 -7.62 -3.25 -0.91
CA ALA A 45 -7.56 -3.51 -2.35
C ALA A 45 -8.01 -4.95 -2.67
N THR A 46 -7.58 -5.92 -1.86
CA THR A 46 -7.94 -7.33 -2.02
C THR A 46 -9.44 -7.54 -1.81
N ALA A 47 -10.00 -7.00 -0.72
CA ALA A 47 -11.42 -7.12 -0.40
C ALA A 47 -12.31 -6.53 -1.50
N LEU A 48 -11.97 -5.33 -2.00
CA LEU A 48 -12.69 -4.68 -3.10
C LEU A 48 -12.63 -5.51 -4.39
N ASN A 49 -11.45 -5.99 -4.77
CA ASN A 49 -11.34 -6.80 -5.99
C ASN A 49 -12.02 -8.17 -5.86
N GLN A 50 -12.01 -8.81 -4.68
CA GLN A 50 -12.75 -10.04 -4.44
C GLN A 50 -14.28 -9.85 -4.59
N ALA A 51 -14.79 -8.66 -4.25
CA ALA A 51 -16.17 -8.28 -4.51
C ALA A 51 -16.44 -7.90 -5.99
N GLY A 52 -15.44 -7.98 -6.88
CA GLY A 52 -15.57 -7.61 -8.28
C GLY A 52 -15.62 -6.10 -8.52
N ILE A 53 -15.01 -5.31 -7.63
CA ILE A 53 -14.86 -3.86 -7.74
C ILE A 53 -13.43 -3.55 -8.19
N ALA A 54 -13.27 -2.78 -9.26
CA ALA A 54 -11.95 -2.32 -9.74
C ALA A 54 -11.43 -1.15 -8.89
N LEU A 55 -10.14 -0.85 -9.02
CA LEU A 55 -9.48 0.24 -8.30
C LEU A 55 -8.95 1.30 -9.26
N ILE A 56 -8.93 2.54 -8.77
CA ILE A 56 -8.18 3.67 -9.33
C ILE A 56 -7.35 4.26 -8.21
N ALA A 57 -6.10 4.65 -8.50
CA ALA A 57 -5.24 5.32 -7.55
C ALA A 57 -5.15 6.83 -7.85
N VAL A 58 -5.22 7.66 -6.81
CA VAL A 58 -4.91 9.09 -6.87
C VAL A 58 -3.82 9.45 -5.86
N TYR A 59 -2.76 10.10 -6.31
CA TYR A 59 -1.72 10.65 -5.46
C TYR A 59 -2.09 12.06 -5.01
N GLU A 60 -2.16 12.29 -3.70
CA GLU A 60 -2.56 13.58 -3.15
C GLU A 60 -1.94 13.84 -1.76
N ASP A 61 -0.95 14.74 -1.72
CA ASP A 61 -0.23 15.15 -0.50
C ASP A 61 -0.39 16.66 -0.19
N GLY A 62 -1.60 17.19 -0.43
CA GLY A 62 -1.96 18.61 -0.26
C GLY A 62 -1.67 19.52 -1.47
N PRO A 63 -2.00 19.14 -2.71
CA PRO A 63 -1.76 19.95 -3.92
C PRO A 63 -2.80 21.07 -4.10
N THR A 64 -3.02 21.87 -3.05
CA THR A 64 -4.13 22.84 -2.93
C THR A 64 -3.71 24.29 -3.20
N SER A 65 -2.48 24.52 -3.66
CA SER A 65 -1.99 25.86 -4.04
C SER A 65 -0.80 25.77 -4.99
N ASN A 66 -0.55 26.84 -5.75
CA ASN A 66 0.56 26.91 -6.71
C ASN A 66 1.95 26.57 -6.09
N SER A 67 2.19 26.96 -4.83
CA SER A 67 3.46 26.69 -4.14
C SER A 67 3.78 25.21 -3.94
N TYR A 68 2.79 24.33 -4.11
CA TYR A 68 3.01 22.88 -4.09
C TYR A 68 3.79 22.42 -5.33
N PHE A 69 3.59 23.06 -6.48
CA PHE A 69 3.99 22.53 -7.76
C PHE A 69 5.38 23.02 -8.17
N SER A 70 6.25 22.06 -8.47
CA SER A 70 7.55 22.28 -9.09
C SER A 70 8.01 20.95 -9.71
N ASN A 71 9.01 21.01 -10.59
CA ASN A 71 9.58 19.79 -11.18
C ASN A 71 10.14 18.84 -10.09
N ASP A 72 10.92 19.36 -9.15
CA ASP A 72 11.51 18.55 -8.06
C ASP A 72 10.44 17.91 -7.18
N ARG A 73 9.36 18.65 -6.87
CA ARG A 73 8.25 18.08 -6.11
C ARG A 73 7.57 16.96 -6.90
N GLY A 74 7.32 17.18 -8.19
CA GLY A 74 6.77 16.17 -9.09
C GLY A 74 7.61 14.90 -9.12
N LYS A 75 8.94 15.04 -9.21
CA LYS A 75 9.87 13.92 -9.20
C LYS A 75 9.83 13.12 -7.89
N SER A 76 9.76 13.81 -6.75
CA SER A 76 9.61 13.17 -5.43
C SER A 76 8.26 12.44 -5.29
N ASP A 77 7.18 13.07 -5.72
CA ASP A 77 5.84 12.50 -5.69
C ASP A 77 5.70 11.30 -6.64
N GLY A 78 6.27 11.38 -7.84
CA GLY A 78 6.28 10.28 -8.81
C GLY A 78 7.00 9.04 -8.27
N LYS A 79 8.16 9.22 -7.63
CA LYS A 79 8.88 8.11 -6.96
C LYS A 79 8.08 7.53 -5.79
N SER A 80 7.42 8.39 -5.03
CA SER A 80 6.58 7.99 -3.90
C SER A 80 5.36 7.21 -4.37
N ALA A 81 4.69 7.68 -5.42
CA ALA A 81 3.57 7.00 -6.07
C ALA A 81 3.99 5.63 -6.63
N TYR A 82 5.17 5.55 -7.26
CA TYR A 82 5.72 4.28 -7.73
C TYR A 82 5.89 3.27 -6.58
N ALA A 83 6.57 3.68 -5.50
CA ALA A 83 6.82 2.82 -4.36
C ALA A 83 5.51 2.34 -3.74
N TYR A 84 4.56 3.25 -3.55
CA TYR A 84 3.23 2.94 -3.06
C TYR A 84 2.55 1.90 -3.97
N ALA A 85 2.52 2.13 -5.29
CA ALA A 85 1.94 1.20 -6.26
C ALA A 85 2.56 -0.21 -6.20
N GLN A 86 3.87 -0.34 -5.92
CA GLN A 86 4.48 -1.66 -5.67
C GLN A 86 3.93 -2.31 -4.40
N ASP A 87 3.76 -1.56 -3.30
CA ASP A 87 3.31 -2.09 -2.01
C ASP A 87 1.90 -2.70 -2.05
N ILE A 88 1.00 -2.18 -2.91
CA ILE A 88 -0.33 -2.77 -3.14
C ILE A 88 -0.39 -3.72 -4.35
N ASN A 89 0.75 -4.06 -4.96
CA ASN A 89 0.80 -4.90 -6.16
C ASN A 89 -0.06 -4.36 -7.32
N GLN A 90 -0.07 -3.04 -7.51
CA GLN A 90 -0.74 -2.42 -8.65
C GLN A 90 -0.13 -2.98 -9.95
N PRO A 91 -0.93 -3.53 -10.87
CA PRO A 91 -0.43 -4.04 -12.14
C PRO A 91 0.18 -2.94 -13.01
N SER A 92 1.26 -3.26 -13.73
CA SER A 92 1.80 -2.38 -14.78
C SER A 92 0.75 -2.05 -15.84
N GLN A 93 0.93 -0.93 -16.52
CA GLN A 93 0.04 -0.33 -17.52
C GLN A 93 -1.30 0.19 -16.98
N SER A 94 -1.57 0.09 -15.68
CA SER A 94 -2.64 0.83 -15.01
C SER A 94 -2.21 2.26 -14.66
N ALA A 95 -3.16 3.12 -14.27
CA ALA A 95 -2.91 4.54 -14.05
C ALA A 95 -2.76 4.92 -12.58
N ILE A 96 -2.01 5.99 -12.36
CA ILE A 96 -2.03 6.78 -11.13
C ILE A 96 -2.40 8.22 -11.53
N TYR A 97 -3.46 8.74 -10.93
CA TYR A 97 -3.88 10.13 -11.12
C TYR A 97 -3.13 11.03 -10.15
N PHE A 98 -2.62 12.17 -10.59
CA PHE A 98 -1.98 13.16 -9.74
C PHE A 98 -2.89 14.37 -9.62
N ALA A 99 -3.16 14.78 -8.39
CA ALA A 99 -4.15 15.81 -8.10
C ALA A 99 -3.60 17.23 -8.26
N VAL A 100 -4.41 18.08 -8.90
CA VAL A 100 -4.36 19.54 -8.84
C VAL A 100 -5.66 19.99 -8.19
N ASP A 101 -5.65 20.16 -6.87
CA ASP A 101 -6.86 20.25 -6.05
C ASP A 101 -7.18 21.69 -5.64
N TYR A 102 -7.19 22.58 -6.64
CA TYR A 102 -7.61 23.97 -6.51
C TYR A 102 -7.95 24.56 -7.88
N ASP A 103 -8.60 25.72 -7.90
CA ASP A 103 -8.90 26.46 -9.13
C ASP A 103 -7.64 27.15 -9.69
N ALA A 104 -6.77 26.34 -10.30
CA ALA A 104 -5.49 26.81 -10.84
C ALA A 104 -5.68 27.79 -12.00
N THR A 105 -4.90 28.87 -11.99
CA THR A 105 -4.91 29.84 -13.09
C THR A 105 -4.24 29.26 -14.34
N SER A 106 -4.48 29.87 -15.50
CA SER A 106 -3.79 29.47 -16.73
C SER A 106 -2.26 29.56 -16.61
N GLN A 107 -1.76 30.52 -15.84
CA GLN A 107 -0.33 30.71 -15.58
C GLN A 107 0.23 29.59 -14.71
N ASP A 108 -0.47 29.20 -13.63
CA ASP A 108 -0.07 28.08 -12.79
C ASP A 108 -0.01 26.78 -13.60
N ILE A 109 -1.02 26.57 -14.46
CA ILE A 109 -1.14 25.40 -15.34
C ILE A 109 0.02 25.33 -16.35
N GLN A 110 0.33 26.45 -17.02
CA GLN A 110 1.33 26.51 -18.08
C GLN A 110 2.78 26.46 -17.58
N GLY A 111 3.00 26.89 -16.33
CA GLY A 111 4.30 26.89 -15.66
C GLY A 111 4.40 25.79 -14.62
N PRO A 112 4.28 26.09 -13.30
CA PRO A 112 4.61 25.17 -12.22
C PRO A 112 3.91 23.81 -12.27
N ILE A 113 2.63 23.75 -12.65
CA ILE A 113 1.89 22.48 -12.75
C ILE A 113 2.41 21.64 -13.93
N LYS A 114 2.65 22.24 -15.10
CA LYS A 114 3.26 21.52 -16.23
C LYS A 114 4.62 20.96 -15.84
N GLU A 115 5.45 21.75 -15.17
CA GLU A 115 6.77 21.34 -14.67
C GLU A 115 6.68 20.21 -13.65
N TYR A 116 5.69 20.26 -12.76
CA TYR A 116 5.37 19.18 -11.83
C TYR A 116 5.05 17.88 -12.54
N PHE A 117 4.18 17.89 -13.57
CA PHE A 117 3.83 16.68 -14.31
C PHE A 117 5.03 16.10 -15.10
N GLN A 118 5.93 16.95 -15.61
CA GLN A 118 7.20 16.48 -16.18
C GLN A 118 8.07 15.78 -15.11
N GLY A 119 8.16 16.37 -13.92
CA GLY A 119 8.83 15.76 -12.77
C GLY A 119 8.21 14.42 -12.37
N VAL A 120 6.88 14.32 -12.32
CA VAL A 120 6.15 13.07 -12.03
C VAL A 120 6.55 11.97 -13.01
N PHE A 121 6.57 12.28 -14.31
CA PHE A 121 6.98 11.33 -15.34
C PHE A 121 8.43 10.86 -15.14
N ASP A 122 9.35 11.78 -14.87
CA ASP A 122 10.74 11.45 -14.59
C ASP A 122 10.89 10.63 -13.30
N GLY A 123 10.12 10.92 -12.26
CA GLY A 123 10.09 10.16 -11.02
C GLY A 123 9.64 8.71 -11.23
N LEU A 124 8.55 8.51 -11.98
CA LEU A 124 8.05 7.18 -12.34
C LEU A 124 9.04 6.42 -13.23
N LYS A 125 9.69 7.13 -14.17
CA LYS A 125 10.69 6.57 -15.08
C LYS A 125 11.95 6.13 -14.32
N ASP A 126 12.49 7.00 -13.47
CA ASP A 126 13.69 6.73 -12.66
C ASP A 126 13.51 5.54 -11.71
N SER A 127 12.28 5.28 -11.26
CA SER A 127 11.94 4.13 -10.43
C SER A 127 11.73 2.82 -11.22
N SER A 128 11.81 2.88 -12.55
CA SER A 128 11.65 1.74 -13.46
C SER A 128 12.95 1.47 -14.24
N THR A 129 13.05 0.32 -14.92
CA THR A 129 14.29 -0.05 -15.63
C THR A 129 14.54 0.76 -16.91
N SER A 130 13.49 1.25 -17.59
CA SER A 130 13.64 1.95 -18.89
C SER A 130 12.47 2.85 -19.30
N LYS A 131 11.24 2.57 -18.86
CA LYS A 131 10.04 3.39 -19.09
C LYS A 131 9.09 3.29 -17.89
N PRO A 132 8.34 4.36 -17.56
CA PRO A 132 7.28 4.27 -16.55
C PRO A 132 6.37 3.08 -16.82
N ILE A 133 6.22 2.22 -15.82
CA ILE A 133 5.31 1.07 -15.89
C ILE A 133 3.89 1.44 -15.47
N TYR A 134 3.68 2.65 -14.94
CA TYR A 134 2.37 3.20 -14.59
C TYR A 134 2.08 4.40 -15.46
N LYS A 135 0.83 4.49 -15.90
CA LYS A 135 0.34 5.59 -16.74
C LYS A 135 -0.01 6.79 -15.87
N VAL A 136 0.16 7.99 -16.41
CA VAL A 136 -0.12 9.24 -15.68
C VAL A 136 -1.53 9.72 -16.02
N GLY A 137 -2.33 9.98 -14.98
CA GLY A 137 -3.57 10.73 -15.08
C GLY A 137 -3.47 12.08 -14.35
N VAL A 138 -4.27 13.05 -14.75
CA VAL A 138 -4.48 14.30 -13.99
C VAL A 138 -5.86 14.28 -13.34
N TYR A 139 -5.96 14.62 -12.06
CA TYR A 139 -7.19 15.06 -11.42
C TYR A 139 -7.19 16.58 -11.28
N GLY A 140 -8.26 17.28 -11.67
CA GLY A 140 -8.34 18.74 -11.52
C GLY A 140 -9.44 19.40 -12.34
N SER A 141 -9.33 20.72 -12.54
CA SER A 141 -10.27 21.52 -13.34
C SER A 141 -10.27 21.10 -14.81
N GLY A 142 -11.32 21.48 -15.54
CA GLY A 142 -11.39 21.26 -16.99
C GLY A 142 -10.20 21.89 -17.74
N ALA A 143 -9.69 23.03 -17.27
CA ALA A 143 -8.52 23.68 -17.84
C ALA A 143 -7.21 22.90 -17.58
N CYS A 144 -7.02 22.37 -16.36
CA CYS A 144 -5.88 21.51 -16.04
C CYS A 144 -5.91 20.25 -16.91
N CYS A 145 -7.05 19.57 -16.96
CA CYS A 145 -7.21 18.35 -17.74
C CYS A 145 -6.95 18.59 -19.23
N ASP A 146 -7.53 19.63 -19.82
CA ASP A 146 -7.38 19.93 -21.24
C ASP A 146 -5.93 20.33 -21.60
N TYR A 147 -5.32 21.22 -20.83
CA TYR A 147 -3.97 21.70 -21.12
C TYR A 147 -2.94 20.57 -21.02
N LEU A 148 -2.95 19.80 -19.92
CA LEU A 148 -1.96 18.74 -19.70
C LEU A 148 -2.12 17.60 -20.72
N ARG A 149 -3.34 17.19 -21.04
CA ARG A 149 -3.61 16.15 -22.05
C ARG A 149 -3.19 16.57 -23.47
N LYS A 150 -3.20 17.87 -23.78
CA LYS A 150 -2.80 18.39 -25.10
C LYS A 150 -1.30 18.63 -25.24
N ASN A 151 -0.61 18.96 -24.14
CA ASN A 151 0.77 19.44 -24.19
C ASN A 151 1.80 18.46 -23.60
N LEU A 152 1.36 17.39 -22.93
CA LEU A 152 2.23 16.37 -22.37
C LEU A 152 1.76 14.97 -22.83
N ASP A 153 2.44 14.41 -23.83
CA ASP A 153 2.06 13.13 -24.46
C ASP A 153 1.97 11.94 -23.50
N PHE A 154 2.65 12.01 -22.35
CA PHE A 154 2.64 10.97 -21.33
C PHE A 154 1.47 11.07 -20.34
N VAL A 155 0.73 12.18 -20.32
CA VAL A 155 -0.50 12.30 -19.52
C VAL A 155 -1.60 11.65 -20.32
N GLU A 156 -1.99 10.43 -19.97
CA GLU A 156 -2.91 9.58 -20.74
C GLU A 156 -4.38 9.70 -20.31
N PHE A 157 -4.62 10.11 -19.06
CA PHE A 157 -5.97 10.13 -18.49
C PHE A 157 -6.32 11.47 -17.83
N SER A 158 -7.60 11.79 -17.79
CA SER A 158 -8.14 12.95 -17.07
C SER A 158 -9.30 12.57 -16.17
N TRP A 159 -9.25 13.05 -14.93
CA TRP A 159 -10.32 12.97 -13.94
C TRP A 159 -10.79 14.40 -13.65
N LEU A 160 -11.95 14.75 -14.18
CA LEU A 160 -12.57 16.05 -13.97
C LEU A 160 -13.11 16.14 -12.53
N ALA A 161 -12.59 17.09 -11.76
CA ALA A 161 -13.01 17.34 -10.39
C ALA A 161 -14.49 17.77 -10.30
N GLU A 162 -15.10 17.58 -9.12
CA GLU A 162 -16.53 17.88 -8.92
C GLU A 162 -16.86 19.36 -9.12
N SER A 163 -15.90 20.24 -8.84
CA SER A 163 -16.15 21.67 -8.77
C SER A 163 -16.46 22.26 -10.14
N THR A 164 -17.76 22.47 -10.39
CA THR A 164 -18.25 23.09 -11.63
C THR A 164 -17.89 24.58 -11.75
N GLY A 165 -17.41 25.20 -10.67
CA GLY A 165 -16.97 26.60 -10.65
C GLY A 165 -15.55 26.78 -11.17
N TRP A 166 -14.72 25.73 -11.14
CA TRP A 166 -13.33 25.83 -11.58
C TRP A 166 -13.20 26.04 -13.08
N LEU A 167 -12.06 26.63 -13.46
CA LEU A 167 -11.78 27.06 -14.82
C LEU A 167 -12.05 25.94 -15.84
N ASN A 168 -12.94 26.23 -16.80
CA ASN A 168 -13.37 25.35 -17.88
C ASN A 168 -14.01 24.00 -17.47
N SER A 169 -14.35 23.79 -16.19
CA SER A 169 -14.95 22.52 -15.74
C SER A 169 -16.32 22.23 -16.39
N LYS A 170 -17.13 23.27 -16.65
CA LYS A 170 -18.46 23.11 -17.27
C LYS A 170 -18.41 22.66 -18.74
N THR A 171 -17.32 22.96 -19.44
CA THR A 171 -17.20 22.78 -20.89
C THR A 171 -16.29 21.63 -21.27
N TYR A 172 -15.54 21.05 -20.32
CA TYR A 172 -14.63 19.93 -20.60
C TYR A 172 -15.39 18.60 -20.73
N ASP A 173 -15.27 17.97 -21.89
CA ASP A 173 -16.00 16.74 -22.27
C ASP A 173 -15.08 15.53 -22.53
N LYS A 174 -13.76 15.71 -22.50
CA LYS A 174 -12.76 14.65 -22.77
C LYS A 174 -12.26 13.92 -21.52
N TRP A 175 -13.05 13.93 -20.45
CA TRP A 175 -12.71 13.28 -19.18
C TRP A 175 -12.74 11.75 -19.31
N ASN A 176 -11.87 11.02 -18.63
CA ASN A 176 -12.01 9.57 -18.43
C ASN A 176 -12.86 9.26 -17.21
N ILE A 177 -12.72 10.08 -16.17
CA ILE A 177 -13.52 10.04 -14.94
C ILE A 177 -14.10 11.44 -14.69
N LYS A 178 -15.36 11.54 -14.31
CA LYS A 178 -16.00 12.78 -13.88
C LYS A 178 -16.55 12.62 -12.48
N GLN A 179 -16.07 13.45 -11.56
CA GLN A 179 -16.54 13.48 -10.18
C GLN A 179 -17.77 14.37 -10.04
N SER A 180 -18.59 14.08 -9.04
CA SER A 180 -19.76 14.84 -8.65
C SER A 180 -20.05 14.61 -7.17
N ILE A 181 -20.56 15.64 -6.49
CA ILE A 181 -20.89 15.57 -5.07
C ILE A 181 -21.94 14.49 -4.83
N ALA A 182 -21.72 13.63 -3.84
CA ALA A 182 -22.73 12.66 -3.43
C ALA A 182 -23.92 13.35 -2.75
N THR A 183 -25.14 12.93 -3.09
CA THR A 183 -26.37 13.50 -2.53
C THR A 183 -27.06 12.58 -1.54
N THR A 184 -26.58 11.35 -1.39
CA THR A 184 -27.20 10.29 -0.57
C THR A 184 -26.17 9.51 0.24
N THR A 185 -26.62 8.89 1.32
CA THR A 185 -25.84 7.86 2.03
C THR A 185 -25.66 6.62 1.16
N LEU A 186 -24.51 5.96 1.25
CA LEU A 186 -24.21 4.71 0.53
C LEU A 186 -23.48 3.74 1.45
N CYS A 187 -24.07 2.57 1.74
CA CYS A 187 -23.42 1.54 2.56
C CYS A 187 -22.89 2.04 3.92
N GLY A 188 -23.61 2.96 4.56
CA GLY A 188 -23.19 3.57 5.83
C GLY A 188 -22.23 4.77 5.68
N LEU A 189 -21.74 5.07 4.48
CA LEU A 189 -21.04 6.31 4.18
C LEU A 189 -22.05 7.45 4.07
N ASP A 190 -21.97 8.44 4.96
CA ASP A 190 -22.73 9.69 4.81
C ASP A 190 -22.38 10.39 3.49
N LYS A 191 -23.30 11.20 2.95
CA LYS A 191 -23.12 11.94 1.70
C LYS A 191 -21.88 12.85 1.68
N THR A 192 -21.32 13.23 2.83
CA THR A 192 -20.08 14.02 2.90
C THR A 192 -18.82 13.16 3.02
N ALA A 193 -18.94 11.83 3.06
CA ALA A 193 -17.84 10.90 3.24
C ALA A 193 -17.40 10.25 1.92
N TRP A 194 -18.05 10.54 0.80
CA TRP A 194 -17.71 10.02 -0.51
C TRP A 194 -18.20 10.95 -1.62
N ASP A 195 -17.60 10.84 -2.81
CA ASP A 195 -18.08 11.49 -4.03
C ASP A 195 -18.43 10.46 -5.09
N SER A 196 -19.44 10.80 -5.91
CA SER A 196 -19.85 9.99 -7.04
C SER A 196 -18.91 10.21 -8.22
N ASN A 197 -18.51 9.12 -8.87
CA ASN A 197 -17.66 9.15 -10.05
C ASN A 197 -18.29 8.38 -11.19
N GLU A 198 -18.27 8.98 -12.38
CA GLU A 198 -18.64 8.34 -13.64
C GLU A 198 -17.39 8.11 -14.47
N ALA A 199 -17.18 6.90 -14.96
CA ALA A 199 -16.03 6.58 -15.83
C ALA A 199 -16.46 6.04 -17.20
N GLN A 200 -15.72 6.43 -18.23
CA GLN A 200 -15.92 6.00 -19.61
C GLN A 200 -14.69 5.31 -20.22
N GLY A 201 -14.94 4.31 -21.07
CA GLY A 201 -13.91 3.57 -21.78
C GLY A 201 -12.86 2.93 -20.87
N ASN A 202 -11.59 3.02 -21.29
CA ASN A 202 -10.45 2.76 -20.41
C ASN A 202 -10.18 4.03 -19.59
N TYR A 203 -10.13 3.90 -18.26
CA TYR A 203 -9.89 4.98 -17.33
C TYR A 203 -8.71 4.66 -16.40
N GLY A 204 -7.87 3.69 -16.77
CA GLY A 204 -6.66 3.34 -16.03
C GLY A 204 -6.89 2.42 -14.84
N GLN A 205 -8.04 1.76 -14.77
CA GLN A 205 -8.46 0.89 -13.69
C GLN A 205 -7.60 -0.36 -13.56
N PHE A 206 -7.56 -0.91 -12.35
CA PHE A 206 -6.82 -2.14 -12.07
C PHE A 206 -7.49 -3.08 -11.07
N THR A 207 -7.05 -4.33 -11.10
CA THR A 207 -7.32 -5.35 -10.09
C THR A 207 -6.00 -5.99 -9.67
N ILE A 208 -5.80 -6.22 -8.38
CA ILE A 208 -4.57 -6.81 -7.83
C ILE A 208 -4.64 -8.34 -7.70
N ILE A 209 -5.86 -8.89 -7.73
CA ILE A 209 -6.07 -10.34 -7.85
C ILE A 209 -6.00 -10.73 -9.33
N LYS A 210 -5.28 -11.80 -9.65
CA LYS A 210 -5.33 -12.39 -10.98
C LYS A 210 -6.73 -12.95 -11.19
N ALA A 211 -7.32 -12.70 -12.36
CA ALA A 211 -8.55 -13.36 -12.76
C ALA A 211 -8.29 -14.86 -12.80
N ASN A 212 -8.74 -15.59 -11.78
CA ASN A 212 -8.85 -17.03 -11.89
C ASN A 212 -9.93 -17.28 -12.94
N ASN A 213 -9.61 -18.04 -14.00
CA ASN A 213 -10.61 -18.60 -14.90
C ASN A 213 -11.50 -19.56 -14.11
N THR A 214 -12.48 -19.04 -13.37
CA THR A 214 -13.56 -19.82 -12.78
C THR A 214 -14.78 -19.62 -13.65
N SER A 215 -14.98 -20.56 -14.57
CA SER A 215 -16.28 -20.83 -15.17
C SER A 215 -17.36 -20.83 -14.08
N SER A 216 -18.49 -20.22 -14.39
CA SER A 216 -19.64 -20.09 -13.51
C SER A 216 -20.01 -21.43 -12.88
N THR A 217 -19.91 -21.52 -11.55
CA THR A 217 -20.80 -22.35 -10.77
C THR A 217 -21.46 -21.48 -9.71
N THR A 218 -22.77 -21.38 -9.84
CA THR A 218 -23.69 -20.67 -8.95
C THR A 218 -23.45 -21.06 -7.49
N PRO A 219 -23.38 -20.10 -6.54
CA PRO A 219 -23.32 -20.45 -5.12
C PRO A 219 -24.71 -20.90 -4.65
N THR A 220 -24.88 -22.21 -4.43
CA THR A 220 -25.95 -22.74 -3.59
C THR A 220 -25.59 -22.58 -2.12
N THR A 221 -26.51 -21.99 -1.37
CA THR A 221 -26.51 -21.76 0.08
C THR A 221 -26.21 -23.04 0.88
N PRO A 222 -25.33 -23.02 1.90
CA PRO A 222 -25.27 -24.10 2.89
C PRO A 222 -26.19 -23.78 4.07
N THR A 223 -27.19 -24.65 4.25
CA THR A 223 -27.99 -24.78 5.46
C THR A 223 -27.14 -25.37 6.60
N THR A 224 -27.34 -24.86 7.81
CA THR A 224 -26.81 -25.35 9.09
C THR A 224 -26.94 -26.87 9.30
N SER A 225 -25.87 -27.55 9.70
CA SER A 225 -25.82 -28.58 10.78
C SER A 225 -24.52 -29.41 10.70
N THR A 226 -24.05 -29.88 11.87
CA THR A 226 -22.99 -30.88 12.11
C THR A 226 -21.52 -30.51 11.85
N ALA A 227 -20.93 -29.72 12.74
CA ALA A 227 -19.51 -29.86 13.12
C ALA A 227 -19.25 -29.29 14.53
N TYR A 228 -19.92 -29.84 15.54
CA TYR A 228 -19.63 -29.58 16.96
C TYR A 228 -19.57 -30.91 17.72
N THR A 229 -18.58 -31.77 17.43
CA THR A 229 -18.33 -32.96 18.28
C THR A 229 -16.90 -33.55 18.16
N THR A 230 -15.86 -32.72 18.05
CA THR A 230 -14.46 -33.24 18.10
C THR A 230 -13.49 -32.39 18.94
N ILE A 231 -13.96 -31.41 19.73
CA ILE A 231 -13.09 -30.57 20.58
C ILE A 231 -13.49 -30.63 22.07
N GLN A 232 -13.90 -31.80 22.58
CA GLN A 232 -14.32 -31.95 23.99
C GLN A 232 -13.80 -33.24 24.67
N THR A 233 -12.63 -33.76 24.26
CA THR A 233 -11.92 -34.84 24.99
C THR A 233 -10.41 -34.64 24.99
N GLY A 234 -9.94 -33.49 25.51
CA GLY A 234 -8.50 -33.21 25.63
C GLY A 234 -8.11 -32.24 26.76
N LEU A 235 -8.99 -31.97 27.72
CA LEU A 235 -8.76 -30.99 28.79
C LEU A 235 -9.08 -31.50 30.19
N ALA A 236 -8.74 -32.75 30.48
CA ALA A 236 -8.64 -33.25 31.84
C ALA A 236 -7.37 -34.10 31.96
N THR A 237 -6.28 -33.47 32.43
CA THR A 237 -5.14 -34.02 33.21
C THR A 237 -3.86 -33.24 32.87
N ILE A 238 -3.64 -32.10 33.52
CA ILE A 238 -2.28 -31.56 33.72
C ILE A 238 -2.16 -31.17 35.20
N ASN A 239 -1.24 -31.85 35.88
CA ASN A 239 -1.03 -31.84 37.33
C ASN A 239 0.10 -30.86 37.73
N SER A 240 0.05 -30.32 38.95
CA SER A 240 0.80 -29.14 39.43
C SER A 240 2.30 -29.31 39.73
N SER A 241 3.03 -30.18 39.03
CA SER A 241 4.48 -30.42 39.25
C SER A 241 5.42 -29.75 38.24
N THR A 242 4.88 -28.95 37.32
CA THR A 242 5.66 -28.28 36.25
C THR A 242 6.15 -26.89 36.65
N ILE A 243 5.60 -26.27 37.70
CA ILE A 243 5.87 -24.86 38.01
C ILE A 243 7.24 -24.67 38.72
N ASP A 244 7.68 -25.61 39.56
CA ASP A 244 8.93 -25.44 40.33
C ASP A 244 10.23 -25.65 39.54
N LYS A 245 10.18 -26.27 38.35
CA LYS A 245 11.37 -26.43 37.48
C LYS A 245 11.73 -25.16 36.70
N THR A 246 10.88 -24.15 36.72
CA THR A 246 11.04 -22.89 35.97
C THR A 246 12.03 -21.95 36.66
N THR A 247 12.13 -22.03 37.99
CA THR A 247 12.96 -21.12 38.81
C THR A 247 14.45 -21.48 38.76
N ASP A 248 14.78 -22.77 38.60
CA ASP A 248 16.17 -23.23 38.46
C ASP A 248 16.74 -22.97 37.05
N PHE A 249 15.88 -22.93 36.03
CA PHE A 249 16.26 -22.59 34.66
C PHE A 249 16.75 -21.13 34.53
N LEU A 250 16.14 -20.22 35.30
CA LEU A 250 16.50 -18.79 35.30
C LEU A 250 17.88 -18.52 35.92
N LYS A 251 18.30 -19.29 36.94
CA LYS A 251 19.64 -19.16 37.55
C LYS A 251 20.75 -19.81 36.69
N ALA A 252 20.43 -20.84 35.90
CA ALA A 252 21.36 -21.42 34.93
C ALA A 252 21.63 -20.50 33.72
N SER A 253 20.65 -19.66 33.36
CA SER A 253 20.76 -18.74 32.23
C SER A 253 21.86 -17.67 32.41
N THR A 254 22.08 -17.19 33.64
CA THR A 254 23.04 -16.10 33.94
C THR A 254 24.50 -16.57 33.92
N GLY A 255 24.78 -17.84 34.25
CA GLY A 255 26.11 -18.44 34.11
C GLY A 255 26.50 -18.79 32.67
N THR A 256 25.51 -18.91 31.78
CA THR A 256 25.69 -19.36 30.39
C THR A 256 26.15 -18.22 29.47
N VAL A 257 25.73 -16.98 29.73
CA VAL A 257 26.12 -15.77 28.97
C VAL A 257 27.65 -15.54 29.00
N LYS A 258 28.33 -15.88 30.10
CA LYS A 258 29.79 -15.78 30.21
C LYS A 258 30.57 -16.85 29.45
N ARG A 259 29.96 -18.02 29.15
CA ARG A 259 30.58 -19.07 28.32
C ARG A 259 30.34 -18.86 26.82
N LEU A 260 29.29 -18.13 26.43
CA LEU A 260 28.97 -17.86 25.02
C LEU A 260 30.02 -17.01 24.29
N ALA A 261 30.70 -16.10 25.00
CA ALA A 261 31.76 -15.28 24.40
C ALA A 261 33.00 -16.09 23.96
N LEU A 262 33.22 -17.27 24.55
CA LEU A 262 34.33 -18.17 24.20
C LEU A 262 33.93 -19.26 23.18
N THR A 263 32.63 -19.44 22.90
CA THR A 263 32.14 -20.47 21.96
C THR A 263 31.80 -19.92 20.57
N GLN A 264 31.58 -18.60 20.41
CA GLN A 264 31.34 -18.01 19.09
C GLN A 264 32.54 -18.16 18.13
N THR A 265 33.78 -18.20 18.63
CA THR A 265 34.97 -18.40 17.79
C THR A 265 35.13 -19.84 17.27
N GLY A 266 34.62 -20.84 18.01
CA GLY A 266 34.66 -22.26 17.63
C GLY A 266 33.56 -22.69 16.65
N VAL A 267 32.37 -22.08 16.78
CA VAL A 267 31.24 -22.35 15.87
C VAL A 267 31.52 -21.77 14.48
N VAL A 268 32.10 -20.56 14.40
CA VAL A 268 32.44 -19.91 13.12
C VAL A 268 33.49 -20.72 12.33
N THR A 269 34.47 -21.31 13.01
CA THR A 269 35.53 -22.12 12.37
C THR A 269 35.03 -23.50 11.92
N THR A 270 34.11 -24.11 12.67
CA THR A 270 33.52 -25.42 12.30
C THR A 270 32.55 -25.28 11.13
N VAL A 271 31.73 -24.22 11.12
CA VAL A 271 30.79 -23.93 10.03
C VAL A 271 31.53 -23.60 8.72
N ALA A 272 32.65 -22.85 8.79
CA ALA A 272 33.48 -22.56 7.62
C ALA A 272 34.12 -23.83 7.01
N ALA A 273 34.56 -24.78 7.85
CA ALA A 273 35.12 -26.05 7.40
C ALA A 273 34.07 -26.97 6.75
N SER A 274 32.85 -27.04 7.30
CA SER A 274 31.75 -27.82 6.73
C SER A 274 31.25 -27.26 5.40
N ILE A 275 31.25 -25.94 5.22
CA ILE A 275 30.91 -25.27 3.95
C ILE A 275 31.97 -25.55 2.89
N GLY A 276 33.26 -25.52 3.24
CA GLY A 276 34.36 -25.83 2.32
C GLY A 276 34.36 -27.29 1.82
N ALA A 277 33.98 -28.24 2.68
CA ALA A 277 33.86 -29.65 2.31
C ALA A 277 32.68 -29.92 1.36
N PHE A 278 31.56 -29.21 1.55
CA PHE A 278 30.36 -29.34 0.72
C PHE A 278 30.55 -28.74 -0.70
N ILE A 279 31.25 -27.60 -0.81
CA ILE A 279 31.59 -26.97 -2.10
C ILE A 279 32.48 -27.88 -2.97
N LYS A 280 33.35 -28.70 -2.36
CA LYS A 280 34.20 -29.66 -3.07
C LYS A 280 33.45 -30.89 -3.59
N ALA A 281 32.29 -31.23 -3.02
CA ALA A 281 31.56 -32.43 -3.33
C ALA A 281 30.54 -32.24 -4.48
N GLU A 282 29.92 -31.06 -4.59
CA GLU A 282 28.80 -30.82 -5.53
C GLU A 282 28.84 -29.41 -6.17
N PRO A 283 29.66 -29.20 -7.22
CA PRO A 283 29.93 -27.87 -7.78
C PRO A 283 28.77 -27.25 -8.58
N THR A 284 27.78 -28.05 -9.02
CA THR A 284 26.68 -27.62 -9.92
C THR A 284 25.36 -27.30 -9.21
N ILE A 285 25.15 -27.71 -7.95
CA ILE A 285 23.94 -27.40 -7.16
C ILE A 285 24.14 -26.18 -6.24
N SER A 286 25.38 -25.72 -6.08
CA SER A 286 25.77 -24.81 -5.01
C SER A 286 25.34 -23.35 -5.20
N GLY A 287 25.12 -22.84 -6.42
CA GLY A 287 24.89 -21.40 -6.64
C GLY A 287 23.58 -20.85 -6.03
N ILE A 288 22.45 -21.51 -6.28
CA ILE A 288 21.12 -21.00 -5.92
C ILE A 288 20.86 -21.17 -4.42
N ILE A 289 21.26 -22.29 -3.84
CA ILE A 289 21.09 -22.56 -2.41
C ILE A 289 21.95 -21.61 -1.57
N ILE A 290 23.18 -21.33 -2.02
CA ILE A 290 24.08 -20.38 -1.34
C ILE A 290 23.53 -18.95 -1.40
N ILE A 291 23.05 -18.49 -2.56
CA ILE A 291 22.44 -17.15 -2.67
C ILE A 291 21.21 -17.04 -1.77
N THR A 292 20.36 -18.07 -1.73
CA THR A 292 19.15 -18.06 -0.90
C THR A 292 19.49 -18.07 0.60
N ALA A 293 20.51 -18.82 1.01
CA ALA A 293 20.99 -18.83 2.40
C ALA A 293 21.63 -17.50 2.83
N ILE A 294 22.42 -16.86 1.95
CA ILE A 294 23.04 -15.55 2.22
C ILE A 294 21.96 -14.47 2.32
N LEU A 295 20.99 -14.46 1.41
CA LEU A 295 19.86 -13.51 1.45
C LEU A 295 19.01 -13.70 2.71
N GLY A 296 18.75 -14.95 3.11
CA GLY A 296 18.04 -15.25 4.36
C GLY A 296 18.80 -14.78 5.60
N LEU A 297 20.12 -14.99 5.64
CA LEU A 297 20.96 -14.56 6.76
C LEU A 297 21.05 -13.02 6.83
N THR A 298 21.14 -12.36 5.67
CA THR A 298 21.18 -10.89 5.59
C THR A 298 19.84 -10.30 6.05
N TRP A 299 18.72 -10.90 5.64
CA TRP A 299 17.38 -10.50 6.10
C TRP A 299 17.22 -10.66 7.62
N LEU A 300 17.70 -11.76 8.20
CA LEU A 300 17.66 -11.98 9.66
C LEU A 300 18.52 -10.98 10.43
N ILE A 301 19.70 -10.63 9.91
CA ILE A 301 20.58 -9.62 10.51
C ILE A 301 19.92 -8.22 10.43
N SER A 302 19.35 -7.86 9.28
CA SER A 302 18.62 -6.59 9.12
C SER A 302 17.38 -6.50 10.02
N LEU A 303 16.64 -7.60 10.18
CA LEU A 303 15.49 -7.68 11.08
C LEU A 303 15.92 -7.51 12.54
N TYR A 304 17.03 -8.14 12.94
CA TYR A 304 17.59 -8.00 14.28
C TYR A 304 18.01 -6.55 14.58
N ILE A 305 18.74 -5.89 13.66
CA ILE A 305 19.14 -4.49 13.81
C ILE A 305 17.93 -3.57 13.90
N TYR A 306 16.89 -3.82 13.10
CA TYR A 306 15.66 -3.03 13.13
C TYR A 306 14.90 -3.18 14.45
N ILE A 307 14.83 -4.40 15.00
CA ILE A 307 14.22 -4.65 16.31
C ILE A 307 14.99 -3.93 17.42
N GLU A 308 16.33 -3.99 17.43
CA GLU A 308 17.16 -3.27 18.40
C GLU A 308 16.97 -1.75 18.29
N TYR A 309 16.91 -1.20 17.07
CA TYR A 309 16.62 0.22 16.84
C TYR A 309 15.27 0.64 17.43
N LEU A 310 14.21 -0.15 17.21
CA LEU A 310 12.89 0.12 17.79
C LEU A 310 12.89 0.05 19.32
N LEU A 311 13.64 -0.90 19.90
CA LEU A 311 13.79 -1.00 21.34
C LEU A 311 14.54 0.20 21.92
N ASP A 312 15.58 0.68 21.24
CA ASP A 312 16.31 1.87 21.66
C ASP A 312 15.50 3.16 21.52
N CYS A 313 14.72 3.32 20.46
CA CYS A 313 13.77 4.43 20.35
C CYS A 313 12.79 4.45 21.53
N LYS A 314 12.22 3.29 21.90
CA LYS A 314 11.32 3.18 23.07
C LYS A 314 12.05 3.46 24.39
N ARG A 315 13.31 3.03 24.54
CA ARG A 315 14.13 3.34 25.72
C ARG A 315 14.43 4.84 25.83
N ILE A 316 14.70 5.51 24.71
CA ILE A 316 14.94 6.96 24.66
C ILE A 316 13.65 7.74 24.98
N GLU A 317 12.51 7.33 24.43
CA GLU A 317 11.20 7.91 24.78
C GLU A 317 10.92 7.78 26.27
N ALA A 318 11.13 6.59 26.85
CA ALA A 318 10.96 6.34 28.29
C ALA A 318 11.95 7.14 29.15
N ALA A 319 13.17 7.39 28.67
CA ALA A 319 14.16 8.21 29.37
C ALA A 319 13.91 9.72 29.27
N SER A 320 13.17 10.17 28.25
CA SER A 320 12.86 11.59 28.00
C SER A 320 11.69 12.15 28.82
N ASP A 321 10.89 11.28 29.47
CA ASP A 321 9.78 11.66 30.34
C ASP A 321 9.78 10.80 31.63
N PRO A 322 10.59 11.17 32.65
CA PRO A 322 10.67 10.43 33.91
C PRO A 322 9.40 10.50 34.75
N THR A 323 8.37 11.25 34.34
CA THR A 323 7.11 11.42 35.11
C THR A 323 5.99 10.45 34.73
N LYS A 324 6.15 9.65 33.68
CA LYS A 324 5.16 8.63 33.28
C LYS A 324 5.26 7.29 34.01
N HIS A 325 6.26 7.09 34.87
CA HIS A 325 6.42 5.86 35.64
C HIS A 325 6.14 6.04 37.14
N SER A 326 5.12 6.83 37.48
CA SER A 326 4.53 6.80 38.81
C SER A 326 3.02 7.03 38.77
N VAL A 327 2.25 5.98 38.45
CA VAL A 327 0.97 5.74 39.10
C VAL A 327 0.78 4.23 39.25
N THR A 328 0.47 3.83 40.47
CA THR A 328 -0.01 2.53 40.98
C THR A 328 -1.11 1.89 40.17
#